data_AF-A0A936SCK1-F1
#
_entry.id   AF-A0A936SCK1-F1
#
_cell.length_a   1.000
_cell.length_b   1.000
_cell.length_c   1.000
_cell.angle_alpha   90.00
_cell.angle_beta   90.00
_cell.angle_gamma   90.00
#
_symmetry.space_group_name_H-M   'P 1'
#
loop_
_entity.id
_entity.type
_entity.pdbx_description
1 polymer ?
#
loop_
_entity_poly.entity_id
_entity_poly.type
_entity_poly.pdbx_seq_one_letter_code
_entity_poly.pdbx_strand_id
1 'polypeptide(L)'
;MTEVPEKKIHDLREFQLRAKLPLLIRYAALAVIVITVVAVLVGFYRERNKTGFRLKSEHAQLSPDVIAEVNGYERLETDGNLSKYYIKAAFARTFPDNHQELRGVYLETL
;
A
#
# COMPACT_ATOMS: atom_id res chain seq x y z
N MET A 1 10.18 79.61 2.19
CA MET A 1 10.35 78.36 1.42
C MET A 1 9.97 77.24 2.37
N THR A 2 8.69 76.87 2.37
CA THR A 2 8.12 75.90 3.31
C THR A 2 7.76 74.67 2.50
N GLU A 3 8.58 73.63 2.64
CA GLU A 3 8.37 72.34 2.02
C GLU A 3 7.19 71.65 2.71
N VAL A 4 6.16 71.34 1.91
CA VAL A 4 4.98 70.59 2.35
C VAL A 4 5.36 69.11 2.38
N PRO A 5 5.11 68.37 3.47
CA PRO A 5 5.62 67.01 3.62
C PRO A 5 4.83 66.02 2.75
N GLU A 6 5.51 65.46 1.75
CA GLU A 6 5.06 64.37 0.90
C GLU A 6 5.12 63.02 1.65
N LYS A 7 4.26 62.85 2.66
CA LYS A 7 4.19 61.57 3.40
C LYS A 7 2.80 61.31 3.99
N LYS A 8 1.82 60.98 3.14
CA LYS A 8 0.49 60.55 3.62
C LYS A 8 -0.24 59.49 2.78
N ILE A 9 0.26 59.16 1.58
CA ILE A 9 -0.45 58.28 0.64
C ILE A 9 -0.06 56.80 0.83
N HIS A 10 1.15 56.51 1.32
CA HIS A 10 1.63 55.12 1.48
C HIS A 10 0.96 54.36 2.63
N ASP A 11 0.66 55.03 3.75
CA ASP A 11 0.11 54.39 4.96
C ASP A 11 -1.30 53.82 4.74
N LEU A 12 -2.18 54.59 4.09
CA LEU A 12 -3.61 54.25 3.95
C LEU A 12 -3.82 52.95 3.16
N ARG A 13 -2.97 52.70 2.16
CA ARG A 13 -3.07 51.53 1.29
C ARG A 13 -2.62 50.27 2.03
N GLU A 14 -1.62 50.38 2.90
CA GLU A 14 -1.11 49.28 3.72
C GLU A 14 -2.12 48.86 4.80
N PHE A 15 -2.76 49.83 5.47
CA PHE A 15 -3.83 49.54 6.44
C PHE A 15 -5.05 48.89 5.78
N GLN A 16 -5.44 49.34 4.58
CA GLN A 16 -6.54 48.74 3.83
C GLN A 16 -6.22 47.31 3.35
N LEU A 17 -4.97 47.06 2.94
CA LEU A 17 -4.50 45.72 2.58
C LEU A 17 -4.55 44.78 3.78
N ARG A 18 -4.01 45.20 4.93
CA ARG A 18 -4.06 44.41 6.19
C ARG A 18 -5.50 44.18 6.67
N ALA A 19 -6.39 45.15 6.49
CA ALA A 19 -7.80 45.01 6.86
C ALA A 19 -8.57 44.03 5.95
N LYS A 20 -8.23 43.95 4.67
CA LYS A 20 -8.88 43.04 3.70
C LYS A 20 -8.24 41.66 3.62
N LEU A 21 -6.98 41.52 4.06
CA LEU A 21 -6.24 40.26 4.10
C LEU A 21 -6.98 39.12 4.83
N PRO A 22 -7.51 39.29 6.06
CA PRO A 22 -8.22 38.21 6.74
C PRO A 22 -9.51 37.80 6.02
N LEU A 23 -10.17 38.73 5.34
CA LEU A 23 -11.36 38.44 4.55
C LEU A 23 -11.03 37.56 3.34
N LEU A 24 -9.96 37.90 2.60
CA LEU A 24 -9.47 37.12 1.48
C LEU A 24 -9.09 35.69 1.90
N ILE A 25 -8.38 35.56 3.02
CA ILE A 25 -7.96 34.24 3.56
C ILE A 25 -9.17 33.37 3.91
N ARG A 26 -10.23 33.95 4.48
CA ARG A 26 -11.47 33.21 4.78
C ARG A 26 -12.14 32.67 3.52
N TYR A 27 -12.21 33.47 2.46
CA TYR A 27 -12.77 33.02 1.18
C TYR A 27 -11.88 31.95 0.53
N ALA A 28 -10.56 32.11 0.59
CA ALA A 28 -9.62 31.11 0.10
C ALA A 28 -9.78 29.78 0.86
N ALA A 29 -9.90 29.83 2.19
CA ALA A 29 -10.13 28.66 3.02
C ALA A 29 -11.45 27.95 2.69
N LEU A 30 -12.54 28.71 2.49
CA LEU A 30 -13.82 28.15 2.05
C LEU A 30 -13.71 27.49 0.66
N ALA A 31 -13.02 28.14 -0.28
CA ALA A 31 -12.81 27.58 -1.61
C ALA A 31 -12.04 26.24 -1.54
N VAL A 32 -11.00 26.17 -0.72
CA VAL A 32 -10.24 24.92 -0.50
C VAL A 32 -11.14 23.81 0.03
N ILE A 33 -11.96 24.10 1.05
CA ILE A 33 -12.90 23.11 1.62
C ILE A 33 -13.85 22.57 0.53
N VAL A 34 -14.45 23.47 -0.26
CA VAL A 34 -15.37 23.08 -1.33
C VAL A 34 -14.66 22.20 -2.37
N ILE A 35 -13.44 22.57 -2.77
CA ILE A 35 -12.64 21.79 -3.73
C ILE A 35 -12.33 20.39 -3.16
N THR A 36 -11.95 20.29 -1.89
CA THR A 36 -11.66 19.01 -1.25
C THR A 36 -12.89 18.10 -1.21
N VAL A 37 -14.06 18.64 -0.83
CA VAL A 37 -15.31 17.87 -0.80
C VAL A 37 -15.67 17.36 -2.20
N VAL A 38 -15.59 18.22 -3.22
CA VAL A 38 -15.86 17.82 -4.61
C VAL A 38 -14.90 16.74 -5.08
N ALA A 39 -13.60 16.87 -4.79
CA ALA A 39 -12.59 15.89 -5.19
C ALA A 39 -12.87 14.50 -4.56
N VAL A 40 -13.22 14.46 -3.27
CA VAL A 40 -13.60 13.22 -2.57
C VAL A 40 -14.84 12.60 -3.19
N LEU A 41 -15.89 13.39 -3.44
CA LEU A 41 -17.14 12.90 -4.03
C LEU A 41 -16.90 12.33 -5.44
N VAL A 42 -16.13 13.02 -6.28
CA VAL A 42 -15.78 12.56 -7.63
C VAL A 42 -14.94 11.28 -7.57
N GLY A 43 -13.94 11.22 -6.69
CA GLY A 43 -13.11 10.02 -6.50
C GLY A 43 -13.95 8.82 -6.09
N PHE A 44 -14.77 8.99 -5.04
CA PHE A 44 -15.68 7.96 -4.56
C PHE A 44 -16.67 7.50 -5.63
N TYR A 45 -17.30 8.42 -6.35
CA TYR A 45 -18.29 8.08 -7.37
C TYR A 45 -17.67 7.41 -8.60
N ARG A 46 -16.41 7.73 -8.93
CA ARG A 46 -15.66 7.07 -9.99
C ARG A 46 -15.21 5.66 -9.59
N GLU A 47 -14.92 5.44 -8.31
CA GLU A 47 -14.37 4.19 -7.81
C GLU A 47 -15.43 3.19 -7.34
N ARG A 48 -16.63 3.64 -6.96
CA ARG A 48 -17.72 2.75 -6.50
C ARG A 48 -18.13 1.68 -7.52
N ASN A 49 -17.94 1.93 -8.81
CA ASN A 49 -18.27 1.00 -9.89
C ASN A 49 -17.09 0.12 -10.31
N LYS A 50 -15.89 0.35 -9.77
CA LYS A 50 -14.75 -0.52 -10.01
C LYS A 50 -14.85 -1.68 -9.03
N THR A 51 -15.03 -2.90 -9.53
CA THR A 51 -14.87 -4.09 -8.70
C THR A 51 -13.45 -4.06 -8.15
N GLY A 52 -13.29 -3.85 -6.84
CA GLY A 52 -11.99 -3.94 -6.18
C GLY A 52 -11.33 -5.28 -6.53
N PHE A 53 -10.01 -5.32 -6.51
CA PHE A 53 -9.29 -6.58 -6.65
C PHE A 53 -9.75 -7.51 -5.52
N ARG A 54 -10.59 -8.48 -5.87
CA ARG A 54 -11.00 -9.57 -4.98
C ARG A 54 -10.19 -10.77 -5.43
N LEU A 55 -9.37 -11.32 -4.54
CA LEU A 55 -8.78 -12.64 -4.74
C LEU A 55 -9.95 -13.60 -4.96
N LYS A 56 -10.09 -14.11 -6.20
CA LYS A 56 -11.09 -15.14 -6.48
C LYS A 56 -10.73 -16.35 -5.62
N SER A 57 -11.61 -16.70 -4.68
CA SER A 57 -11.52 -17.89 -3.83
C SER A 57 -11.32 -19.20 -4.60
N GLU A 58 -11.60 -19.21 -5.89
CA GLU A 58 -11.58 -20.41 -6.72
C GLU A 58 -10.17 -20.89 -7.08
N HIS A 59 -9.13 -20.04 -6.97
CA HIS A 59 -7.76 -20.38 -7.42
C HIS A 59 -6.76 -20.53 -6.27
N ALA A 60 -7.21 -20.42 -5.02
CA ALA A 60 -6.37 -20.61 -3.83
C ALA A 60 -6.70 -21.93 -3.11
N GLN A 61 -7.21 -22.92 -3.83
CA GLN A 61 -7.42 -24.26 -3.31
C GLN A 61 -6.23 -25.12 -3.74
N LEU A 62 -5.44 -25.55 -2.75
CA LEU A 62 -4.44 -26.61 -2.91
C LEU A 62 -5.15 -27.84 -3.45
N SER A 63 -4.52 -28.54 -4.40
CA SER A 63 -5.12 -29.77 -4.95
C SER A 63 -5.31 -30.80 -3.82
N PRO A 64 -6.50 -31.40 -3.63
CA PRO A 64 -6.71 -32.39 -2.57
C PRO A 64 -6.15 -33.78 -2.93
N ASP A 65 -5.81 -33.99 -4.21
CA ASP A 65 -5.40 -35.28 -4.72
C ASP A 65 -3.93 -35.55 -4.42
N VAL A 66 -3.62 -36.72 -3.88
CA VAL A 66 -2.24 -37.13 -3.61
C VAL A 66 -1.70 -37.90 -4.81
N ILE A 67 -0.58 -37.45 -5.38
CA ILE A 67 0.10 -38.14 -6.49
C ILE A 67 1.27 -39.01 -6.03
N ALA A 68 1.86 -38.71 -4.86
CA ALA A 68 2.92 -39.51 -4.29
C ALA A 68 2.91 -39.46 -2.76
N GLU A 69 3.21 -40.60 -2.14
CA GLU A 69 3.34 -40.75 -0.69
C GLU A 69 4.62 -41.55 -0.39
N VAL A 70 5.49 -41.00 0.47
CA VAL A 70 6.79 -41.60 0.82
C VAL A 70 6.95 -41.65 2.33
N ASN A 71 7.28 -42.83 2.86
CA ASN A 71 7.66 -43.02 4.26
C ASN A 71 9.19 -42.92 4.39
N GLY A 72 9.69 -42.17 5.37
CA GLY A 72 11.12 -41.93 5.56
C GLY A 72 11.75 -41.08 4.45
N TYR A 73 11.13 -39.93 4.17
CA TYR A 73 11.60 -39.00 3.14
C TYR A 73 12.91 -38.32 3.57
N GLU A 74 13.89 -38.30 2.67
CA GLU A 74 15.13 -37.55 2.84
C GLU A 74 15.45 -36.76 1.58
N ARG A 75 15.83 -35.49 1.74
CA ARG A 75 16.26 -34.62 0.64
C ARG A 75 17.37 -33.69 1.08
N LEU A 76 18.44 -33.65 0.30
CA LEU A 76 19.49 -32.63 0.39
C LEU A 76 19.25 -31.60 -0.70
N GLU A 77 18.99 -30.35 -0.30
CA GLU A 77 18.83 -29.23 -1.21
C GLU A 77 20.16 -28.53 -1.42
N THR A 78 20.59 -28.46 -2.69
CA THR A 78 21.85 -27.85 -3.12
C THR A 78 21.58 -26.71 -4.08
N ASP A 79 22.31 -25.61 -3.93
CA ASP A 79 22.35 -24.51 -4.89
C ASP A 79 23.73 -24.46 -5.55
N GLY A 80 23.83 -25.05 -6.74
CA GLY A 80 25.11 -25.31 -7.39
C GLY A 80 25.98 -26.26 -6.56
N ASN A 81 27.09 -25.75 -6.04
CA ASN A 81 28.03 -26.51 -5.19
C ASN A 81 27.82 -26.32 -3.68
N LEU A 82 26.86 -25.49 -3.26
CA LEU A 82 26.59 -25.24 -1.84
C LEU A 82 25.38 -26.06 -1.38
N SER A 83 25.59 -26.94 -0.41
CA SER A 83 24.49 -27.56 0.34
C SER A 83 23.82 -26.51 1.22
N LYS A 84 22.50 -26.36 1.11
CA LYS A 84 21.73 -25.38 1.90
C LYS A 84 20.99 -26.03 3.05
N TYR A 85 20.19 -27.04 2.73
CA TYR A 85 19.28 -27.65 3.70
C TYR A 85 19.27 -29.16 3.54
N TYR A 86 19.26 -29.86 4.66
CA TYR A 86 18.96 -31.27 4.71
C TYR A 86 17.62 -31.48 5.42
N ILE A 87 16.72 -32.15 4.72
CA ILE A 87 15.34 -32.38 5.13
C ILE A 87 15.16 -33.87 5.36
N LYS A 88 14.74 -34.25 6.56
CA LYS A 88 14.20 -35.58 6.85
C LYS A 88 12.75 -35.46 7.27
N ALA A 89 11.89 -36.37 6.83
CA ALA A 89 10.53 -36.45 7.32
C ALA A 89 10.13 -37.92 7.47
N ALA A 90 9.41 -38.23 8.55
CA ALA A 90 8.82 -39.56 8.71
C ALA A 90 7.86 -39.89 7.56
N PHE A 91 7.21 -38.86 7.01
CA PHE A 91 6.23 -39.01 5.95
C PHE A 91 6.17 -37.77 5.05
N ALA A 92 6.08 -37.98 3.74
CA ALA A 92 5.94 -36.93 2.74
C ALA A 92 4.82 -37.25 1.74
N ARG A 93 3.91 -36.30 1.51
CA ARG A 93 2.90 -36.33 0.45
C ARG A 93 3.18 -35.24 -0.57
N THR A 94 3.03 -35.58 -1.84
CA THR A 94 3.12 -34.63 -2.96
C THR A 94 1.79 -34.59 -3.70
N PHE A 95 1.40 -33.39 -4.13
CA PHE A 95 0.14 -33.10 -4.79
C PHE A 95 0.38 -32.58 -6.24
N PRO A 96 -0.64 -32.61 -7.14
CA PRO A 96 -0.51 -32.25 -8.56
C PRO A 96 0.01 -30.84 -8.85
N ASP A 97 -0.27 -29.89 -7.97
CA ASP A 97 0.22 -28.51 -8.00
C ASP A 97 1.64 -28.37 -7.42
N ASN A 98 2.31 -29.51 -7.19
CA ASN A 98 3.69 -29.63 -6.71
C ASN A 98 3.90 -29.11 -5.27
N HIS A 99 2.84 -28.93 -4.48
CA HIS A 99 3.01 -28.72 -3.04
C HIS A 99 3.31 -30.04 -2.32
N GLN A 100 3.98 -29.94 -1.18
CA GLN A 100 4.34 -31.09 -0.35
C GLN A 100 3.90 -30.88 1.09
N GLU A 101 3.30 -31.92 1.66
CA GLU A 101 3.01 -32.02 3.08
C GLU A 101 3.99 -32.98 3.74
N LEU A 102 4.77 -32.48 4.69
CA LEU A 102 5.75 -33.27 5.42
C LEU A 102 5.32 -33.42 6.89
N ARG A 103 5.42 -34.63 7.45
CA ARG A 103 5.11 -34.91 8.86
C ARG A 103 6.32 -35.53 9.57
N GLY A 104 6.51 -35.14 10.83
CA GLY A 104 7.68 -35.54 11.62
C GLY A 104 8.98 -35.03 11.00
N VAL A 105 9.03 -33.73 10.72
CA VAL A 105 10.12 -33.10 9.96
C VAL A 105 11.31 -32.78 10.86
N TYR A 106 12.50 -33.10 10.38
CA TYR A 106 13.78 -32.61 10.86
C TYR A 106 14.44 -31.81 9.74
N LEU A 107 14.89 -30.61 10.07
CA LEU A 107 15.51 -29.65 9.16
C LEU A 107 16.86 -29.24 9.73
N GLU A 108 17.88 -29.34 8.90
CA GLU A 108 19.25 -28.93 9.23
C GLU A 108 19.78 -27.99 8.16
N THR A 109 20.35 -26.87 8.60
CA THR A 109 21.01 -25.88 7.75
C THR A 109 22.50 -26.20 7.66
N LEU A 110 23.05 -26.26 6.45
CA LEU A 110 24.43 -26.63 6.18
C LEU A 110 25.29 -25.42 5.78
#